data_AF-M5TWP7-F1
#
_entry.id   AF-M5TWP7-F1
#
_cell.length_a   1.000
_cell.length_b   1.000
_cell.length_c   1.000
_cell.angle_alpha   90.00
_cell.angle_beta   90.00
_cell.angle_gamma   90.00
#
_symmetry.space_group_name_H-M   'P 1'
#
loop_
_entity.id
_entity.type
_entity.pdbx_description
1 polymer ?
#
loop_
_entity_poly.entity_id
_entity_poly.type
_entity_poly.pdbx_seq_one_letter_code
_entity_poly.pdbx_strand_id
1 'polypeptide(L)'
;MPTHPNHSFAVIPWSSRVTRNPIAFAILLATAIAGLGACPAYAVQGSVIEGSVGLWAPLLPELTEAGGASDSGDSVGTLLELSGHHRFDGYLTSVEAGVEYGVTNSVEMFGYEFLLRDTWSFKIGELSAGTGFSQMEWDRDWGHRRITNDYTGAKIRGGWETTFGRQPIWIDLTLGIYDFDGSYDDGVNSDTVSEVTTTWGLDVKADCDHFRIPMRFIAGIDYLNDMTTWEAGQIGTDDAVALSGSIEFRLW
;
A
#
# COMPACT_ATOMS: atom_id res chain seq x y z
N MET A 1 -41.08 29.93 -11.48
CA MET A 1 -39.62 29.76 -11.43
C MET A 1 -39.31 28.78 -10.31
N PRO A 2 -38.88 27.54 -10.59
CA PRO A 2 -38.52 26.59 -9.55
C PRO A 2 -37.06 26.82 -9.12
N THR A 3 -36.85 26.90 -7.81
CA THR A 3 -35.54 26.97 -7.15
C THR A 3 -34.96 25.55 -7.03
N HIS A 4 -33.76 25.34 -7.54
CA HIS A 4 -33.01 24.10 -7.34
C HIS A 4 -32.57 23.97 -5.87
N PRO A 5 -32.62 22.77 -5.26
CA PRO A 5 -32.05 22.54 -3.94
C PRO A 5 -30.53 22.32 -4.04
N ASN A 6 -29.79 23.00 -3.17
CA ASN A 6 -28.38 22.76 -2.92
C ASN A 6 -28.21 21.37 -2.27
N HIS A 7 -27.51 20.46 -2.93
CA HIS A 7 -27.00 19.25 -2.31
C HIS A 7 -25.73 19.61 -1.53
N SER A 8 -25.89 19.91 -0.25
CA SER A 8 -24.79 19.91 0.70
C SER A 8 -24.32 18.47 0.90
N PHE A 9 -23.13 18.14 0.40
CA PHE A 9 -22.43 16.92 0.78
C PHE A 9 -22.13 17.00 2.27
N ALA A 10 -22.67 16.05 3.03
CA ALA A 10 -22.34 15.89 4.43
C ALA A 10 -20.89 15.39 4.53
N VAL A 11 -19.97 16.28 4.91
CA VAL A 11 -18.68 15.88 5.47
C VAL A 11 -19.00 15.22 6.80
N ILE A 12 -18.86 13.90 6.87
CA ILE A 12 -18.99 13.14 8.12
C ILE A 12 -17.75 13.49 8.96
N PRO A 13 -17.90 14.13 10.13
CA PRO A 13 -16.77 14.36 11.01
C PRO A 13 -16.37 13.00 11.62
N TRP A 14 -15.25 12.45 11.18
CA TRP A 14 -14.77 11.14 11.62
C TRP A 14 -13.89 11.27 12.87
N SER A 15 -14.42 11.93 13.90
CA SER A 15 -13.78 11.97 15.21
C SER A 15 -14.31 10.83 16.09
N SER A 16 -13.39 9.96 16.49
CA SER A 16 -13.54 8.80 17.39
C SER A 16 -14.26 7.58 16.78
N ARG A 17 -13.56 6.44 16.73
CA ARG A 17 -13.97 5.11 16.22
C ARG A 17 -13.63 4.80 14.76
N VAL A 18 -12.43 5.16 14.29
CA VAL A 18 -11.74 4.29 13.33
C VAL A 18 -11.61 2.94 14.01
N THR A 19 -12.35 2.00 13.47
CA THR A 19 -12.66 0.69 14.03
C THR A 19 -11.39 -0.04 14.47
N ARG A 20 -11.45 -0.65 15.66
CA ARG A 20 -10.44 -1.47 16.34
C ARG A 20 -9.83 -2.64 15.53
N ASN A 21 -10.04 -2.74 14.23
CA ASN A 21 -9.44 -3.80 13.44
C ASN A 21 -9.43 -3.45 11.94
N PRO A 22 -8.41 -2.73 11.43
CA PRO A 22 -8.30 -2.46 9.99
C PRO A 22 -8.22 -3.75 9.15
N ILE A 23 -7.73 -4.85 9.75
CA ILE A 23 -7.77 -6.22 9.20
C ILE A 23 -9.20 -6.65 8.85
N ALA A 24 -10.19 -6.31 9.69
CA ALA A 24 -11.58 -6.68 9.44
C ALA A 24 -12.16 -5.94 8.23
N PHE A 25 -11.73 -4.71 7.96
CA PHE A 25 -12.16 -3.95 6.78
C PHE A 25 -11.60 -4.54 5.49
N ALA A 26 -10.30 -4.87 5.46
CA ALA A 26 -9.65 -5.53 4.33
C ALA A 26 -10.31 -6.89 4.01
N ILE A 27 -10.59 -7.71 5.03
CA ILE A 27 -11.30 -8.98 4.87
C ILE A 27 -12.71 -8.77 4.32
N LEU A 28 -13.46 -7.77 4.81
CA LEU A 28 -14.83 -7.52 4.41
C LEU A 28 -14.92 -6.98 2.98
N LEU A 29 -13.96 -6.14 2.57
CA LEU A 29 -13.80 -5.66 1.20
C LEU A 29 -13.42 -6.81 0.25
N ALA A 30 -12.45 -7.66 0.62
CA ALA A 30 -12.09 -8.85 -0.15
C ALA A 30 -13.27 -9.83 -0.30
N THR A 31 -14.08 -10.00 0.75
CA THR A 31 -15.27 -10.85 0.70
C THR A 31 -16.36 -10.27 -0.21
N ALA A 32 -16.51 -8.94 -0.25
CA ALA A 32 -17.44 -8.28 -1.16
C ALA A 32 -16.99 -8.39 -2.62
N ILE A 33 -15.69 -8.30 -2.87
CA ILE A 33 -15.06 -8.47 -4.18
C ILE A 33 -15.15 -9.93 -4.66
N ALA A 34 -15.09 -10.91 -3.74
CA ALA A 34 -15.29 -12.33 -4.03
C ALA A 34 -16.71 -12.68 -4.53
N GLY A 35 -17.65 -11.73 -4.51
CA GLY A 35 -18.98 -11.85 -5.10
C GLY A 35 -19.05 -11.47 -6.59
N LEU A 36 -18.00 -10.87 -7.15
CA LEU A 36 -17.98 -10.30 -8.50
C LEU A 36 -17.28 -11.25 -9.49
N GLY A 37 -17.99 -12.32 -9.87
CA GLY A 37 -17.64 -13.13 -11.05
C GLY A 37 -16.44 -14.06 -10.87
N ALA A 38 -16.67 -15.36 -11.02
CA ALA A 38 -15.64 -16.37 -10.89
C ALA A 38 -14.81 -16.51 -12.18
N CYS A 39 -13.49 -16.38 -12.07
CA CYS A 39 -12.53 -16.82 -13.08
C CYS A 39 -11.57 -17.88 -12.52
N PRO A 40 -11.03 -18.78 -13.36
CA PRO A 40 -9.97 -19.69 -12.94
C PRO A 40 -8.68 -18.92 -12.59
N ALA A 41 -7.98 -19.38 -11.56
CA ALA A 41 -6.68 -18.85 -11.16
C ALA A 41 -5.69 -19.12 -12.28
N TYR A 42 -4.89 -18.11 -12.63
CA TYR A 42 -3.68 -18.35 -13.38
C TYR A 42 -2.50 -18.21 -12.43
N ALA A 43 -2.02 -19.31 -11.86
CA ALA A 43 -0.62 -19.41 -11.47
C ALA A 43 0.18 -19.40 -12.79
N VAL A 44 0.68 -18.23 -13.18
CA VAL A 44 1.36 -18.08 -14.47
C VAL A 44 2.77 -18.65 -14.35
N GLN A 45 3.05 -19.68 -15.16
CA GLN A 45 4.42 -20.10 -15.41
C GLN A 45 5.06 -19.11 -16.38
N GLY A 46 6.35 -18.84 -16.19
CA GLY A 46 7.13 -17.95 -17.05
C GLY A 46 7.15 -16.50 -16.57
N SER A 47 7.28 -15.58 -17.53
CA SER A 47 7.36 -14.14 -17.27
C SER A 47 6.01 -13.48 -17.41
N VAL A 48 5.71 -12.54 -16.51
CA VAL A 48 4.51 -11.69 -16.58
C VAL A 48 4.91 -10.25 -16.28
N ILE A 49 4.27 -9.31 -16.98
CA ILE A 49 4.27 -7.90 -16.61
C ILE A 49 2.83 -7.47 -16.33
N GLU A 50 2.62 -6.82 -15.20
CA GLU A 50 1.32 -6.40 -14.70
C GLU A 50 1.36 -4.89 -14.39
N GLY A 51 0.29 -4.18 -14.71
CA GLY A 51 0.13 -2.76 -14.40
C GLY A 51 -1.14 -2.56 -13.59
N SER A 52 -1.05 -1.77 -12.53
CA SER A 52 -2.18 -1.50 -11.64
C SER A 52 -2.49 0.00 -11.56
N VAL A 53 -3.78 0.31 -11.40
CA VAL A 53 -4.27 1.65 -11.08
C VAL A 53 -5.30 1.54 -9.98
N GLY A 54 -5.20 2.42 -8.99
CA GLY A 54 -6.02 2.34 -7.80
C GLY A 54 -6.20 3.65 -7.07
N LEU A 55 -6.85 3.52 -5.92
CA LEU A 55 -6.93 4.53 -4.90
C LEU A 55 -5.98 4.15 -3.78
N TRP A 56 -5.40 5.15 -3.14
CA TRP A 56 -4.70 4.99 -1.88
C TRP A 56 -5.10 6.11 -0.93
N ALA A 57 -4.98 5.84 0.36
CA ALA A 57 -5.31 6.77 1.43
C ALA A 57 -4.26 6.65 2.53
N PRO A 58 -3.19 7.47 2.48
CA PRO A 58 -2.26 7.58 3.58
C PRO A 58 -2.92 8.28 4.76
N LEU A 59 -2.83 7.63 5.92
CA LEU A 59 -3.22 8.10 7.24
C LEU A 59 -1.92 8.40 7.98
N LEU A 60 -1.53 9.67 7.95
CA LEU A 60 -0.21 10.11 8.38
C LEU A 60 -0.28 10.70 9.78
N PRO A 61 0.86 10.70 10.51
CA PRO A 61 0.89 11.33 11.82
C PRO A 61 0.63 12.83 11.72
N GLU A 62 0.05 13.38 12.80
CA GLU A 62 -0.33 14.78 12.89
C GLU A 62 0.93 15.66 13.07
N LEU A 63 1.05 16.69 12.24
CA LEU A 63 2.11 17.68 12.36
C LEU A 63 1.59 18.86 13.16
N THR A 64 2.32 19.32 14.17
CA THR A 64 1.89 20.38 15.07
C THR A 64 2.88 21.52 15.14
N GLU A 65 2.41 22.74 14.90
CA GLU A 65 3.22 23.94 15.05
C GLU A 65 3.39 24.35 16.52
N ALA A 66 4.45 25.12 16.81
CA ALA A 66 4.61 25.76 18.12
C ALA A 66 3.44 26.70 18.50
N GLY A 67 2.65 27.15 17.51
CA GLY A 67 1.43 27.94 17.68
C GLY A 67 0.15 27.12 17.89
N GLY A 68 0.23 25.79 17.87
CA GLY A 68 -0.90 24.87 18.09
C GLY A 68 -1.79 24.61 16.87
N ALA A 69 -1.42 25.10 15.69
CA ALA A 69 -2.05 24.66 14.44
C ALA A 69 -1.53 23.27 14.09
N SER A 70 -2.43 22.39 13.65
CA SER A 70 -2.09 21.02 13.30
C SER A 70 -2.73 20.58 11.99
N ASP A 71 -2.08 19.64 11.31
CA ASP A 71 -2.55 19.04 10.06
C ASP A 71 -2.12 17.58 10.01
N SER A 72 -3.06 16.66 9.76
CA SER A 72 -2.75 15.24 9.56
C SER A 72 -2.32 14.93 8.13
N GLY A 73 -2.64 15.79 7.15
CA GLY A 73 -2.32 15.53 5.74
C GLY A 73 -3.07 14.33 5.14
N ASP A 74 -4.03 13.78 5.88
CA ASP A 74 -4.84 12.65 5.46
C ASP A 74 -5.63 13.00 4.20
N SER A 75 -5.43 12.21 3.16
CA SER A 75 -6.06 12.46 1.87
C SER A 75 -6.21 11.17 1.09
N VAL A 76 -7.15 11.16 0.15
CA VAL A 76 -7.32 10.05 -0.80
C VAL A 76 -6.74 10.48 -2.12
N GLY A 77 -5.93 9.63 -2.73
CA GLY A 77 -5.23 9.90 -3.96
C GLY A 77 -5.31 8.76 -4.96
N THR A 78 -4.42 8.83 -5.95
CA THR A 78 -4.26 7.82 -6.99
C THR A 78 -3.00 7.00 -6.73
N LEU A 79 -3.11 5.69 -6.93
CA LEU A 79 -2.00 4.75 -6.88
C LEU A 79 -1.77 4.16 -8.26
N LEU A 80 -0.50 4.05 -8.65
CA LEU A 80 -0.05 3.45 -9.90
C LEU A 80 1.06 2.47 -9.59
N GLU A 81 0.96 1.25 -10.12
CA GLU A 81 2.01 0.24 -9.97
C GLU A 81 2.36 -0.38 -11.32
N LEU A 82 3.63 -0.74 -11.46
CA LEU A 82 4.12 -1.60 -12.51
C LEU A 82 4.93 -2.70 -11.86
N SER A 83 4.49 -3.94 -12.03
CA SER A 83 5.14 -5.11 -11.46
C SER A 83 5.43 -6.15 -12.53
N GLY A 84 6.36 -7.04 -12.24
CA GLY A 84 6.64 -8.17 -13.08
C GLY A 84 7.29 -9.28 -12.28
N HIS A 85 7.04 -10.51 -12.72
CA HIS A 85 7.71 -11.67 -12.16
C HIS A 85 8.15 -12.63 -13.25
N HIS A 86 9.20 -13.38 -12.97
CA HIS A 86 9.59 -14.54 -13.76
C HIS A 86 9.71 -15.75 -12.85
N ARG A 87 8.90 -16.78 -13.12
CA ARG A 87 9.01 -18.08 -12.45
C ARG A 87 9.84 -19.03 -13.31
N PHE A 88 10.92 -19.55 -12.74
CA PHE A 88 11.86 -20.40 -13.47
C PHE A 88 11.25 -21.78 -13.75
N ASP A 89 11.42 -22.30 -14.96
CA ASP A 89 10.93 -23.64 -15.30
C ASP A 89 11.63 -24.72 -14.45
N GLY A 90 10.84 -25.64 -13.90
CA GLY A 90 11.32 -26.75 -13.09
C GLY A 90 11.69 -26.38 -11.64
N TYR A 91 11.70 -25.09 -11.30
CA TYR A 91 11.88 -24.59 -9.94
C TYR A 91 10.62 -23.82 -9.52
N LEU A 92 10.19 -23.95 -8.27
CA LEU A 92 9.06 -23.17 -7.78
C LEU A 92 9.50 -21.77 -7.30
N THR A 93 10.65 -21.30 -7.79
CA THR A 93 11.27 -20.01 -7.47
C THR A 93 10.87 -18.96 -8.50
N SER A 94 10.54 -17.76 -8.04
CA SER A 94 10.30 -16.56 -8.84
C SER A 94 11.26 -15.43 -8.46
N VAL A 95 11.62 -14.62 -9.45
CA VAL A 95 12.15 -13.27 -9.25
C VAL A 95 11.04 -12.29 -9.55
N GLU A 96 10.84 -11.32 -8.67
CA GLU A 96 9.78 -10.32 -8.74
C GLU A 96 10.40 -8.94 -8.64
N ALA A 97 9.87 -8.00 -9.41
CA ALA A 97 10.25 -6.60 -9.35
C ALA A 97 9.00 -5.73 -9.46
N GLY A 98 8.99 -4.62 -8.75
CA GLY A 98 7.86 -3.69 -8.74
C GLY A 98 8.32 -2.27 -8.57
N VAL A 99 7.55 -1.35 -9.15
CA VAL A 99 7.63 0.08 -8.92
C VAL A 99 6.23 0.57 -8.61
N GLU A 100 6.12 1.43 -7.62
CA GLU A 100 4.87 2.00 -7.13
C GLU A 100 5.00 3.52 -7.06
N TYR A 101 3.91 4.21 -7.38
CA TYR A 101 3.78 5.64 -7.27
C TYR A 101 2.40 6.02 -6.73
N GLY A 102 2.39 6.63 -5.55
CA GLY A 102 1.20 7.17 -4.90
C GLY A 102 1.23 8.69 -4.91
N VAL A 103 0.11 9.33 -5.26
CA VAL A 103 -0.01 10.78 -5.17
C VAL A 103 -1.37 11.21 -4.61
N THR A 104 -1.37 12.14 -3.67
CA THR A 104 -2.54 12.85 -3.15
C THR A 104 -2.39 14.37 -3.41
N ASN A 105 -3.20 15.20 -2.75
CA ASN A 105 -3.05 16.66 -2.83
C ASN A 105 -1.84 17.20 -2.05
N SER A 106 -1.30 16.42 -1.11
CA SER A 106 -0.28 16.86 -0.15
C SER A 106 0.78 15.81 0.15
N VAL A 107 0.67 14.61 -0.43
CA VAL A 107 1.57 13.49 -0.19
C VAL A 107 1.91 12.83 -1.52
N GLU A 108 3.19 12.55 -1.72
CA GLU A 108 3.73 11.78 -2.83
C GLU A 108 4.53 10.62 -2.26
N MET A 109 4.39 9.43 -2.83
CA MET A 109 5.15 8.26 -2.49
C MET A 109 5.71 7.63 -3.76
N PHE A 110 6.98 7.28 -3.74
CA PHE A 110 7.63 6.51 -4.78
C PHE A 110 8.35 5.31 -4.17
N GLY A 111 8.05 4.12 -4.66
CA GLY A 111 8.62 2.88 -4.13
C GLY A 111 9.10 1.95 -5.22
N TYR A 112 10.08 1.13 -4.91
CA TYR A 112 10.43 -0.01 -5.75
C TYR A 112 10.98 -1.18 -4.93
N GLU A 113 10.79 -2.38 -5.48
CA GLU A 113 11.17 -3.63 -4.83
C GLU A 113 11.78 -4.62 -5.81
N PHE A 114 12.63 -5.51 -5.27
CA PHE A 114 13.15 -6.67 -5.97
C PHE A 114 13.15 -7.86 -5.00
N LEU A 115 12.41 -8.92 -5.32
CA LEU A 115 12.22 -10.09 -4.46
C LEU A 115 12.66 -11.37 -5.16
N LEU A 116 13.18 -12.30 -4.36
CA LEU A 116 13.32 -13.72 -4.71
C LEU A 116 12.35 -14.51 -3.83
N ARG A 117 11.46 -15.30 -4.44
CA ARG A 117 10.39 -16.00 -3.74
C ARG A 117 10.30 -17.45 -4.15
N ASP A 118 10.19 -18.35 -3.17
CA ASP A 118 9.92 -19.77 -3.39
C ASP A 118 8.44 -20.06 -3.12
N THR A 119 7.88 -21.02 -3.86
CA THR A 119 6.51 -21.48 -3.72
C THR A 119 6.47 -22.99 -3.46
N TRP A 120 5.54 -23.45 -2.63
CA TRP A 120 5.31 -24.86 -2.31
C TRP A 120 3.83 -25.17 -2.48
N SER A 121 3.52 -26.16 -3.30
CA SER A 121 2.13 -26.56 -3.55
C SER A 121 1.67 -27.61 -2.53
N PHE A 122 0.54 -27.34 -1.89
CA PHE A 122 -0.15 -28.24 -0.97
C PHE A 122 -1.54 -28.59 -1.50
N LYS A 123 -2.21 -29.58 -0.90
CA LYS A 123 -3.59 -29.94 -1.29
C LYS A 123 -4.62 -28.83 -1.04
N ILE A 124 -4.28 -27.86 -0.19
CA ILE A 124 -5.18 -26.80 0.30
C ILE A 124 -4.85 -25.42 -0.27
N GLY A 125 -3.84 -25.31 -1.13
CA GLY A 125 -3.36 -24.05 -1.68
C GLY A 125 -1.87 -24.07 -2.00
N GLU A 126 -1.35 -22.96 -2.50
CA GLU A 126 0.09 -22.72 -2.64
C GLU A 126 0.56 -21.79 -1.52
N LEU A 127 1.66 -22.14 -0.86
CA LEU A 127 2.34 -21.25 0.08
C LEU A 127 3.58 -20.71 -0.62
N SER A 128 3.83 -19.41 -0.53
CA SER A 128 5.06 -18.80 -1.01
C SER A 128 5.75 -18.03 0.10
N ALA A 129 7.08 -17.96 0.05
CA ALA A 129 7.86 -17.10 0.93
C ALA A 129 9.09 -16.61 0.18
N GLY A 130 9.38 -15.33 0.31
CA GLY A 130 10.48 -14.68 -0.37
C GLY A 130 11.06 -13.54 0.42
N THR A 131 12.23 -13.10 0.00
CA THR A 131 12.91 -11.94 0.56
C THR A 131 13.57 -11.13 -0.55
N GLY A 132 13.83 -9.87 -0.27
CA GLY A 132 14.65 -9.06 -1.16
C GLY A 132 14.76 -7.62 -0.69
N PHE A 133 15.12 -6.76 -1.63
CA PHE A 133 15.38 -5.34 -1.40
C PHE A 133 14.12 -4.52 -1.64
N SER A 134 13.96 -3.44 -0.87
CA SER A 134 12.87 -2.48 -1.04
C SER A 134 13.34 -1.08 -0.67
N GLN A 135 12.90 -0.09 -1.44
CA GLN A 135 13.05 1.32 -1.12
C GLN A 135 11.70 2.02 -1.29
N MET A 136 11.39 2.96 -0.40
CA MET A 136 10.19 3.79 -0.45
C MET A 136 10.55 5.20 0.01
N GLU A 137 10.20 6.19 -0.79
CA GLU A 137 10.38 7.62 -0.49
C GLU A 137 9.00 8.24 -0.35
N TRP A 138 8.80 9.03 0.70
CA TRP A 138 7.55 9.73 0.96
C TRP A 138 7.80 11.21 1.17
N ASP A 139 7.23 12.02 0.30
CA ASP A 139 7.24 13.47 0.41
C ASP A 139 5.87 13.97 0.84
N ARG A 140 5.86 14.87 1.82
CA ARG A 140 4.65 15.52 2.31
C ARG A 140 4.84 17.04 2.34
N ASP A 141 3.90 17.72 1.69
CA ASP A 141 3.81 19.17 1.71
C ASP A 141 2.85 19.64 2.80
N TRP A 142 3.30 20.60 3.61
CA TRP A 142 2.48 21.27 4.61
C TRP A 142 2.69 22.79 4.54
N GLY A 143 1.90 23.45 3.70
CA GLY A 143 2.03 24.88 3.43
C GLY A 143 3.30 25.21 2.64
N HIS A 144 4.31 25.80 3.30
CA HIS A 144 5.63 26.09 2.73
C HIS A 144 6.73 25.16 3.25
N ARG A 145 6.31 24.11 3.95
CA ARG A 145 7.19 23.16 4.63
C ARG A 145 7.15 21.83 3.90
N ARG A 146 8.27 21.14 3.93
CA ARG A 146 8.44 19.82 3.34
C ARG A 146 8.90 18.84 4.41
N ILE A 147 8.26 17.69 4.46
CA ILE A 147 8.70 16.54 5.24
C ILE A 147 8.97 15.40 4.27
N THR A 148 10.15 14.80 4.38
CA THR A 148 10.57 13.68 3.53
C THR A 148 10.92 12.48 4.42
N ASN A 149 10.57 11.28 3.96
CA ASN A 149 10.83 10.02 4.65
C ASN A 149 11.35 8.98 3.65
N ASP A 150 12.57 8.52 3.87
CA ASP A 150 13.22 7.57 3.00
C ASP A 150 13.43 6.26 3.76
N TYR A 151 12.78 5.20 3.30
CA TYR A 151 12.90 3.84 3.81
C TYR A 151 13.75 3.04 2.84
N THR A 152 14.94 2.59 3.24
CA THR A 152 15.79 1.75 2.41
C THR A 152 16.19 0.48 3.15
N GLY A 153 15.89 -0.70 2.60
CA GLY A 153 16.20 -1.92 3.32
C GLY A 153 15.78 -3.20 2.66
N ALA A 154 15.45 -4.17 3.51
CA ALA A 154 15.10 -5.52 3.12
C ALA A 154 13.70 -5.86 3.59
N LYS A 155 13.02 -6.70 2.82
CA LYS A 155 11.71 -7.23 3.21
C LYS A 155 11.57 -8.71 2.97
N ILE A 156 10.59 -9.27 3.64
CA ILE A 156 10.14 -10.65 3.51
C ILE A 156 8.66 -10.59 3.13
N ARG A 157 8.26 -11.40 2.16
CA ARG A 157 6.86 -11.55 1.74
C ARG A 157 6.47 -13.02 1.82
N GLY A 158 5.44 -13.33 2.61
CA GLY A 158 4.82 -14.64 2.71
C GLY A 158 3.45 -14.61 2.05
N GLY A 159 3.22 -15.43 1.03
CA GLY A 159 1.96 -15.48 0.30
C GLY A 159 1.22 -16.80 0.52
N TRP A 160 -0.10 -16.74 0.58
CA TRP A 160 -0.98 -17.91 0.53
C TRP A 160 -1.98 -17.77 -0.61
N GLU A 161 -1.89 -18.65 -1.58
CA GLU A 161 -2.85 -18.79 -2.67
C GLU A 161 -3.84 -19.90 -2.34
N THR A 162 -5.13 -19.59 -2.41
CA THR A 162 -6.20 -20.58 -2.25
C THR A 162 -7.40 -20.23 -3.10
N THR A 163 -8.45 -21.04 -3.00
CA THR A 163 -9.72 -20.79 -3.68
C THR A 163 -10.83 -20.66 -2.66
N PHE A 164 -11.59 -19.56 -2.70
CA PHE A 164 -12.84 -19.43 -1.97
C PHE A 164 -14.02 -19.61 -2.93
N GLY A 165 -14.75 -20.71 -2.77
CA GLY A 165 -15.76 -21.13 -3.76
C GLY A 165 -15.11 -21.50 -5.09
N ARG A 166 -15.30 -20.65 -6.11
CA ARG A 166 -14.67 -20.81 -7.44
C ARG A 166 -13.64 -19.72 -7.75
N GLN A 167 -13.39 -18.84 -6.78
CA GLN A 167 -12.55 -17.67 -6.99
C GLN A 167 -11.17 -17.87 -6.37
N PRO A 168 -10.10 -17.68 -7.14
CA PRO A 168 -8.74 -17.60 -6.66
C PRO A 168 -8.56 -16.38 -5.77
N ILE A 169 -7.94 -16.58 -4.62
CA ILE A 169 -7.61 -15.53 -3.67
C ILE A 169 -6.14 -15.70 -3.26
N TRP A 170 -5.41 -14.59 -3.26
CA TRP A 170 -4.06 -14.49 -2.72
C TRP A 170 -4.10 -13.62 -1.48
N ILE A 171 -3.35 -14.04 -0.47
CA ILE A 171 -3.11 -13.28 0.76
C ILE A 171 -1.62 -13.15 0.89
N ASP A 172 -1.07 -11.96 0.69
CA ASP A 172 0.35 -11.66 0.87
C ASP A 172 0.53 -10.90 2.19
N LEU A 173 1.45 -11.38 3.02
CA LEU A 173 1.90 -10.73 4.25
C LEU A 173 3.33 -10.25 4.03
N THR A 174 3.58 -8.98 4.33
CA THR A 174 4.89 -8.36 4.17
C THR A 174 5.41 -7.89 5.52
N LEU A 175 6.71 -8.09 5.76
CA LEU A 175 7.47 -7.51 6.86
C LEU A 175 8.75 -6.92 6.30
N GLY A 176 9.01 -5.65 6.56
CA GLY A 176 10.24 -4.97 6.16
C GLY A 176 11.04 -4.46 7.35
N ILE A 177 12.35 -4.41 7.18
CA ILE A 177 13.29 -3.76 8.08
C ILE A 177 14.06 -2.75 7.23
N TYR A 178 14.03 -1.49 7.64
CA TYR A 178 14.57 -0.38 6.88
C TYR A 178 15.55 0.42 7.71
N ASP A 179 16.60 0.88 7.04
CA ASP A 179 17.30 2.10 7.42
C ASP A 179 16.40 3.26 7.02
N PHE A 180 15.97 4.05 8.00
CA PHE A 180 15.02 5.13 7.82
C PHE A 180 15.71 6.46 8.03
N ASP A 181 15.56 7.35 7.04
CA ASP A 181 16.05 8.71 7.09
C ASP A 181 14.87 9.68 6.88
N GLY A 182 14.60 10.45 7.92
CA GLY A 182 13.54 11.45 7.98
C GLY A 182 14.09 12.87 7.97
N SER A 183 13.41 13.79 7.30
CA SER A 183 13.80 15.21 7.30
C SER A 183 12.61 16.15 7.30
N TYR A 184 12.83 17.32 7.91
CA TYR A 184 11.93 18.47 7.90
C TYR A 184 12.69 19.70 7.38
N ASP A 185 12.05 20.50 6.54
CA ASP A 185 12.55 21.79 6.07
C ASP A 185 11.40 22.79 5.86
N ASP A 186 11.52 24.00 6.44
CA ASP A 186 10.62 25.13 6.20
C ASP A 186 11.31 26.35 5.55
N GLY A 187 12.55 26.19 5.12
CA GLY A 187 13.41 27.23 4.55
C GLY A 187 14.11 28.11 5.59
N VAL A 188 13.80 27.95 6.89
CA VAL A 188 14.45 28.63 8.01
C VAL A 188 15.06 27.64 8.98
N ASN A 189 14.31 26.60 9.33
CA ASN A 189 14.70 25.49 10.18
C ASN A 189 14.74 24.21 9.35
N SER A 190 15.76 23.41 9.60
CA SER A 190 15.89 22.08 9.04
C SER A 190 16.34 21.13 10.14
N ASP A 191 15.75 19.95 10.20
CA ASP A 191 16.15 18.90 11.15
C ASP A 191 16.01 17.53 10.50
N THR A 192 16.73 16.55 11.03
CA THR A 192 16.79 15.20 10.49
C THR A 192 16.77 14.16 11.59
N VAL A 193 16.10 13.05 11.34
CA VAL A 193 16.06 11.87 12.21
C VAL A 193 16.48 10.66 11.40
N SER A 194 17.25 9.75 11.99
CA SER A 194 17.72 8.54 11.33
C SER A 194 17.69 7.38 12.31
N GLU A 195 17.00 6.30 11.95
CA GLU A 195 16.86 5.11 12.79
C GLU A 195 16.57 3.84 12.00
N VAL A 196 16.67 2.69 12.67
CA VAL A 196 16.25 1.41 12.08
C VAL A 196 14.80 1.17 12.44
N THR A 197 13.95 1.04 11.42
CA THR A 197 12.51 0.88 11.60
C THR A 197 11.99 -0.40 10.93
N THR A 198 10.71 -0.69 11.14
CA THR A 198 10.02 -1.83 10.55
C THR A 198 8.70 -1.43 9.91
N THR A 199 8.29 -2.13 8.86
CA THR A 199 6.96 -1.98 8.29
C THR A 199 6.27 -3.33 8.18
N TRP A 200 4.94 -3.34 8.21
CA TRP A 200 4.16 -4.53 7.96
C TRP A 200 3.04 -4.24 6.96
N GLY A 201 2.78 -5.22 6.10
CA GLY A 201 1.81 -5.10 5.02
C GLY A 201 0.93 -6.33 4.91
N LEU A 202 -0.30 -6.14 4.43
CA LEU A 202 -1.24 -7.21 4.07
C LEU A 202 -1.93 -6.83 2.78
N ASP A 203 -1.73 -7.64 1.74
CA ASP A 203 -2.48 -7.53 0.49
C ASP A 203 -3.41 -8.72 0.32
N VAL A 204 -4.64 -8.46 -0.05
CA VAL A 204 -5.59 -9.47 -0.49
C VAL A 204 -5.91 -9.24 -1.94
N LYS A 205 -5.67 -10.26 -2.76
CA LYS A 205 -5.87 -10.20 -4.21
C LYS A 205 -6.90 -11.21 -4.65
N ALA A 206 -7.74 -10.84 -5.61
CA ALA A 206 -8.75 -11.72 -6.15
C ALA A 206 -8.89 -11.50 -7.65
N ASP A 207 -8.74 -12.58 -8.42
CA ASP A 207 -8.94 -12.55 -9.86
C ASP A 207 -10.44 -12.44 -10.16
N CYS A 208 -10.78 -11.64 -11.16
CA CYS A 208 -12.13 -11.52 -11.69
C CYS A 208 -12.12 -11.30 -13.20
N ASP A 209 -13.30 -11.42 -13.81
CA ASP A 209 -13.53 -11.03 -15.19
C ASP A 209 -14.71 -10.09 -15.24
N HIS A 210 -14.45 -8.89 -15.76
CA HIS A 210 -15.48 -7.92 -16.09
C HIS A 210 -15.45 -7.63 -17.58
N PHE A 211 -16.58 -7.87 -18.26
CA PHE A 211 -16.72 -7.68 -19.71
C PHE A 211 -15.69 -8.45 -20.58
N ARG A 212 -15.28 -9.65 -20.16
CA ARG A 212 -14.26 -10.49 -20.82
C ARG A 212 -12.85 -9.91 -20.74
N ILE A 213 -12.62 -9.01 -19.79
CA ILE A 213 -11.31 -8.46 -19.50
C ILE A 213 -10.86 -9.13 -18.18
N PRO A 214 -9.87 -10.03 -18.22
CA PRO A 214 -9.31 -10.58 -17.00
C PRO A 214 -8.60 -9.45 -16.24
N MET A 215 -8.94 -9.31 -14.97
CA MET A 215 -8.35 -8.30 -14.08
C MET A 215 -8.26 -8.85 -12.66
N ARG A 216 -7.36 -8.30 -11.87
CA ARG A 216 -7.19 -8.67 -10.46
C ARG A 216 -7.50 -7.46 -9.59
N PHE A 217 -8.37 -7.64 -8.62
CA PHE A 217 -8.56 -6.66 -7.56
C PHE A 217 -7.53 -6.89 -6.48
N ILE A 218 -6.94 -5.81 -5.98
CA ILE A 218 -5.97 -5.82 -4.89
C ILE A 218 -6.48 -4.84 -3.83
N ALA A 219 -6.53 -5.28 -2.58
CA ALA A 219 -6.79 -4.44 -1.43
C ALA A 219 -5.66 -4.62 -0.44
N GLY A 220 -4.97 -3.52 -0.13
CA GLY A 220 -3.78 -3.51 0.71
C GLY A 220 -3.94 -2.66 1.96
N ILE A 221 -3.19 -3.03 2.98
CA ILE A 221 -2.90 -2.19 4.13
C ILE A 221 -1.41 -2.31 4.44
N ASP A 222 -0.75 -1.16 4.50
CA ASP A 222 0.60 -1.03 5.01
C ASP A 222 0.58 -0.21 6.28
N TYR A 223 1.47 -0.54 7.19
CA TYR A 223 1.75 0.28 8.34
C TYR A 223 3.25 0.44 8.46
N LEU A 224 3.61 1.68 8.68
CA LEU A 224 4.98 2.15 8.70
C LEU A 224 5.25 2.60 10.13
N ASN A 225 6.22 1.95 10.78
CA ASN A 225 6.71 2.50 12.03
C ASN A 225 7.57 3.73 11.73
N ASP A 226 7.63 4.60 12.73
CA ASP A 226 8.61 5.68 12.84
C ASP A 226 8.62 6.67 11.66
N MET A 227 7.46 7.08 11.13
CA MET A 227 7.39 8.12 10.12
C MET A 227 7.64 9.51 10.73
N THR A 228 8.37 10.37 10.03
CA THR A 228 8.80 11.68 10.51
C THR A 228 7.62 12.56 10.90
N THR A 229 7.71 13.14 12.09
CA THR A 229 6.79 14.13 12.61
C THR A 229 7.50 15.42 12.97
N TRP A 230 6.71 16.48 13.08
CA TRP A 230 7.17 17.76 13.61
C TRP A 230 6.22 18.23 14.69
N GLU A 231 6.73 18.36 15.91
CA GLU A 231 5.97 18.78 17.08
C GLU A 231 6.61 19.99 17.74
N ALA A 232 5.95 21.14 17.65
CA ALA A 232 6.26 22.34 18.40
C ALA A 232 7.75 22.80 18.33
N GLY A 233 8.42 22.55 17.20
CA GLY A 233 9.83 22.92 17.00
C GLY A 233 10.83 21.79 17.14
N GLN A 234 10.38 20.54 17.27
CA GLN A 234 11.22 19.35 17.37
C GLN A 234 10.81 18.32 16.33
N ILE A 235 11.80 17.68 15.70
CA ILE A 235 11.57 16.50 14.87
C ILE A 235 11.36 15.28 15.76
N GLY A 236 10.46 14.41 15.34
CA GLY A 236 10.17 13.14 15.99
C GLY A 236 9.76 12.10 14.97
N THR A 237 9.28 10.97 15.48
CA THR A 237 8.72 9.88 14.68
C THR A 237 7.44 9.36 15.32
N ASP A 238 6.47 8.97 14.49
CA ASP A 238 5.20 8.35 14.89
C ASP A 238 4.70 7.44 13.77
N ASP A 239 3.76 6.56 14.10
CA ASP A 239 3.32 5.51 13.19
C ASP A 239 2.35 6.02 12.12
N ALA A 240 2.42 5.43 10.93
CA ALA A 240 1.54 5.73 9.81
C ALA A 240 0.86 4.47 9.26
N VAL A 241 -0.27 4.66 8.57
CA VAL A 241 -1.01 3.60 7.89
C VAL A 241 -1.34 4.03 6.47
N ALA A 242 -1.07 3.20 5.48
CA ALA A 242 -1.53 3.40 4.11
C ALA A 242 -2.58 2.35 3.76
N LEU A 243 -3.73 2.79 3.26
CA LEU A 243 -4.76 1.90 2.71
C LEU A 243 -4.73 1.97 1.19
N SER A 244 -4.78 0.85 0.51
CA SER A 244 -4.78 0.79 -0.95
C SER A 244 -5.90 -0.08 -1.50
N GLY A 245 -6.34 0.26 -2.70
CA GLY A 245 -7.31 -0.52 -3.47
C GLY A 245 -7.08 -0.30 -4.96
N SER A 246 -6.58 -1.31 -5.68
CA SER A 246 -6.22 -1.20 -7.09
C SER A 246 -6.84 -2.30 -7.95
N ILE A 247 -6.85 -2.03 -9.25
CA ILE A 247 -7.18 -3.00 -10.30
C ILE A 247 -5.93 -3.21 -11.13
N GLU A 248 -5.49 -4.46 -11.21
CA GLU A 248 -4.32 -4.90 -11.95
C GLU A 248 -4.73 -5.57 -13.26
N PHE A 249 -3.97 -5.26 -14.31
CA PHE A 249 -4.13 -5.78 -15.65
C PHE A 249 -2.83 -6.43 -16.11
N ARG A 250 -2.94 -7.59 -16.75
CA ARG A 250 -1.80 -8.22 -17.43
C ARG A 250 -1.47 -7.46 -18.71
N LEU A 251 -0.22 -7.04 -18.84
CA LEU A 251 0.29 -6.30 -19.99
C LEU A 251 1.00 -7.22 -20.99
N TRP A 252 1.69 -8.26 -20.50
CA TRP A 252 2.42 -9.23 -21.29
C TRP A 252 2.51 -10.58 -20.57
#